data_AF-A0A8H8QUG9-F1
#
_entry.id   AF-A0A8H8QUG9-F1
#
_cell.length_a   1.000
_cell.length_b   1.000
_cell.length_c   1.000
_cell.angle_alpha   90.00
_cell.angle_beta   90.00
_cell.angle_gamma   90.00
#
_symmetry.space_group_name_H-M   'P 1'
#
loop_
_entity.id
_entity.type
_entity.pdbx_description
1 polymer ?
#
loop_
_entity_poly.entity_id
_entity_poly.type
_entity_poly.pdbx_seq_one_letter_code
_entity_poly.pdbx_strand_id
1 'polypeptide(L)'
;MDLDSDDQYDDTNRAFLQALMGRGQITVEEGKNILAAIFTAQSNQEVTPAQVTKEDIDSYMAAAADALSPLDYEIRSTLHQHTKHRIYAVVNSISDPLTQMTTTRTSEEMFYIKRLLDAMFETNNTKNREVMAITGMQALEKRVTKGSGRRDSEEHSQLAVDKGVTGEQAEKLLAGLVKEKWLEHSRNGYYTLSPRALMELRSWLVDAYNEETDDGDDDWQRIKFCEACKEIVTVGLRCANSNCNVRLHNICETAFWNSKPSKQCPTCNKVWEGKQYVGEKVITSLEAKMRDKRRSGGAAAAAAAKRSRAADEDEDEEEQQDSGNRKRNRPGVDADEQPSGDRRRSRQKTPEEDEEGEEEEEEEEEEEEGEEEEEEQEEAE
;
A
#
# COMPACT_ATOMS: atom_id res chain seq x y z
N MET A 1 16.44 36.64 39.88
CA MET A 1 17.21 35.57 39.18
C MET A 1 16.37 35.26 37.99
N ASP A 2 16.50 36.14 37.01
CA ASP A 2 15.84 36.06 35.72
C ASP A 2 16.65 35.07 34.89
N LEU A 3 16.02 33.95 34.58
CA LEU A 3 16.51 33.00 33.58
C LEU A 3 15.74 33.30 32.30
N ASP A 4 16.11 34.39 31.64
CA ASP A 4 15.78 34.60 30.23
C ASP A 4 16.64 33.62 29.42
N SER A 5 16.09 32.44 29.13
CA SER A 5 16.52 31.64 27.99
C SER A 5 15.59 31.97 26.82
N ASP A 6 15.84 33.13 26.21
CA ASP A 6 15.38 33.40 24.85
C ASP A 6 16.13 32.45 23.91
N ASP A 7 15.67 31.19 23.79
CA ASP A 7 15.89 30.41 22.57
C ASP A 7 15.05 31.09 21.48
N GLN A 8 15.63 32.15 20.93
CA GLN A 8 14.90 33.13 20.15
C GLN A 8 14.41 32.50 18.84
N TYR A 9 13.14 32.12 18.81
CA TYR A 9 12.45 31.67 17.61
C TYR A 9 12.53 32.75 16.53
N ASP A 10 13.41 32.55 15.56
CA ASP A 10 13.79 33.54 14.55
C ASP A 10 13.26 33.18 13.15
N ASP A 11 13.71 33.92 12.13
CA ASP A 11 13.28 33.69 10.75
C ASP A 11 13.79 32.37 10.16
N THR A 12 14.89 31.81 10.69
CA THR A 12 15.36 30.47 10.27
C THR A 12 14.40 29.38 10.76
N ASN A 13 13.91 29.51 12.00
CA ASN A 13 12.88 28.62 12.54
C ASN A 13 11.57 28.73 11.76
N ARG A 14 11.15 29.96 11.39
CA ARG A 14 9.99 30.19 10.53
C ARG A 14 10.16 29.53 9.16
N ALA A 15 11.33 29.67 8.54
CA ALA A 15 11.62 29.06 7.25
C ALA A 15 11.58 27.52 7.32
N PHE A 16 12.13 26.94 8.37
CA PHE A 16 12.07 25.49 8.62
C PHE A 16 10.63 25.01 8.79
N LEU A 17 9.83 25.68 9.63
CA LEU A 17 8.42 25.33 9.83
C LEU A 17 7.62 25.46 8.52
N GLN A 18 7.83 26.51 7.74
CA GLN A 18 7.20 26.67 6.43
C GLN A 18 7.57 25.53 5.48
N ALA A 19 8.84 25.13 5.46
CA ALA A 19 9.32 24.01 4.65
C ALA A 19 8.69 22.67 5.08
N LEU A 20 8.56 22.44 6.39
CA LEU A 20 7.92 21.26 6.97
C LEU A 20 6.44 21.20 6.61
N MET A 21 5.68 22.28 6.82
CA MET A 21 4.26 22.34 6.48
C MET A 21 4.01 22.23 4.97
N GLY A 22 4.86 22.85 4.15
CA GLY A 22 4.75 22.82 2.69
C GLY A 22 5.00 21.43 2.07
N ARG A 23 5.90 20.64 2.67
CA ARG A 23 6.18 19.25 2.26
C ARG A 23 5.21 18.24 2.88
N GLY A 24 4.55 18.59 3.98
CA GLY A 24 3.58 17.76 4.68
C GLY A 24 4.21 16.74 5.63
N GLN A 25 5.29 16.10 5.19
CA GLN A 25 6.17 15.28 6.03
C GLN A 25 7.62 15.41 5.54
N ILE A 26 8.58 15.14 6.43
CA ILE A 26 10.01 15.09 6.07
C ILE A 26 10.74 13.94 6.78
N THR A 27 11.78 13.41 6.15
CA THR A 27 12.78 12.55 6.80
C THR A 27 13.84 13.38 7.53
N VAL A 28 14.71 12.71 8.29
CA VAL A 28 15.88 13.36 8.92
C VAL A 28 16.82 13.93 7.86
N GLU A 29 17.07 13.19 6.78
CA GLU A 29 17.93 13.63 5.68
C GLU A 29 17.35 14.83 4.93
N GLU A 30 16.05 14.80 4.61
CA GLU A 30 15.37 15.95 4.03
C GLU A 30 15.41 17.16 4.97
N GLY A 31 15.26 16.93 6.28
CA GLY A 31 15.42 17.96 7.30
C GLY A 31 16.82 18.58 7.27
N LYS A 32 17.88 17.76 7.18
CA LYS A 32 19.26 18.24 7.06
C LYS A 32 19.46 19.08 5.81
N ASN A 33 18.91 18.64 4.67
CA ASN A 33 18.96 19.40 3.41
C ASN A 33 18.28 20.76 3.55
N ILE A 34 17.12 20.82 4.22
CA ILE A 34 16.40 22.07 4.48
C ILE A 34 17.21 22.99 5.38
N LEU A 35 17.75 22.49 6.50
CA LEU A 35 18.55 23.30 7.41
C LEU A 35 19.85 23.79 6.77
N ALA A 36 20.52 22.95 5.97
CA ALA A 36 21.72 23.35 5.22
C ALA A 36 21.43 24.52 4.29
N ALA A 37 20.31 24.48 3.57
CA ALA A 37 19.87 25.59 2.71
C ALA A 37 19.55 26.86 3.52
N ILE A 38 18.91 26.72 4.69
CA ILE A 38 18.58 27.85 5.58
C ILE A 38 19.86 28.48 6.16
N PHE A 39 20.78 27.67 6.68
CA PHE A 39 22.05 28.14 7.22
C PHE A 39 22.93 28.79 6.14
N THR A 40 22.90 28.26 4.92
CA THR A 40 23.57 28.87 3.77
C THR A 40 23.00 30.26 3.48
N ALA A 41 21.68 30.41 3.49
CA ALA A 41 21.03 31.69 3.27
C ALA A 41 21.29 32.70 4.41
N GLN A 42 21.37 32.24 5.66
CA GLN A 42 21.61 33.10 6.82
C GLN A 42 23.07 33.58 6.92
N SER A 43 24.02 32.66 6.74
CA SER A 43 25.45 32.93 6.88
C SER A 43 26.11 33.49 5.61
N ASN A 44 25.44 33.35 4.47
CA ASN A 44 25.98 33.64 3.14
C ASN A 44 27.29 32.87 2.84
N GLN A 45 27.41 31.68 3.45
CA GLN A 45 28.47 30.70 3.24
C GLN A 45 27.84 29.35 2.95
N GLU A 46 28.42 28.59 2.04
CA GLU A 46 27.88 27.28 1.67
C GLU A 46 27.99 26.29 2.84
N VAL A 47 26.84 25.82 3.31
CA VAL A 47 26.72 24.78 4.35
C VAL A 47 26.20 23.52 3.69
N THR A 48 26.92 22.41 3.85
CA THR A 48 26.50 21.13 3.28
C THR A 48 25.60 20.35 4.26
N PRO A 49 24.71 19.45 3.79
CA PRO A 49 23.86 18.65 4.66
C PRO A 49 24.63 17.79 5.67
N ALA A 50 25.86 17.38 5.34
CA ALA A 50 26.75 16.64 6.24
C ALA A 50 27.21 17.46 7.45
N GLN A 51 27.23 18.79 7.34
CA GLN A 51 27.57 19.69 8.45
C GLN A 51 26.41 19.91 9.41
N VAL A 52 25.18 19.55 9.01
CA VAL A 52 24.00 19.65 9.87
C VAL A 52 23.89 18.40 10.74
N THR A 53 23.93 18.61 12.04
CA THR A 53 23.87 17.53 13.04
C THR A 53 22.43 17.10 13.30
N LYS A 54 22.26 15.97 13.99
CA LYS A 54 20.93 15.54 14.40
C LYS A 54 20.38 16.45 15.50
N GLU A 55 21.26 16.94 16.37
CA GLU A 55 20.95 17.88 17.44
C GLU A 55 20.37 19.19 16.90
N ASP A 56 20.87 19.68 15.76
CA ASP A 56 20.31 20.84 15.07
C ASP A 56 18.86 20.56 14.65
N ILE A 57 18.60 19.41 14.02
CA ILE A 57 17.25 19.02 13.61
C ILE A 57 16.32 18.90 14.81
N ASP A 58 16.75 18.22 15.87
CA ASP A 58 15.95 18.02 17.08
C ASP A 58 15.64 19.38 17.76
N SER A 59 16.59 20.32 17.75
CA SER A 59 16.40 21.69 18.25
C SER A 59 15.38 22.47 17.43
N TYR A 60 15.48 22.45 16.09
CA TYR A 60 14.54 23.15 15.21
C TYR A 60 13.14 22.52 15.26
N MET A 61 13.05 21.20 15.41
CA MET A 61 11.78 20.50 15.62
C MET A 61 11.13 20.88 16.96
N ALA A 62 11.90 20.99 18.03
CA ALA A 62 11.39 21.43 19.33
C ALA A 62 10.87 22.87 19.28
N ALA A 63 11.65 23.80 18.70
CA ALA A 63 11.25 25.18 18.52
C ALA A 63 9.97 25.31 17.65
N ALA A 64 9.87 24.53 16.58
CA ALA A 64 8.66 24.46 15.75
C ALA A 64 7.46 23.88 16.50
N ALA A 65 7.64 22.85 17.31
CA ALA A 65 6.58 22.25 18.12
C ALA A 65 6.05 23.24 19.16
N ASP A 66 6.93 23.98 19.85
CA ASP A 66 6.56 25.01 20.82
C ASP A 66 5.78 26.16 20.16
N ALA A 67 6.17 26.56 18.94
CA ALA A 67 5.46 27.58 18.17
C ALA A 67 4.08 27.13 17.68
N LEU A 68 3.90 25.83 17.41
CA LEU A 68 2.66 25.23 16.95
C LEU A 68 1.68 24.88 18.07
N SER A 69 2.18 24.63 19.29
CA SER A 69 1.38 24.20 20.44
C SER A 69 0.17 25.11 20.73
N PRO A 70 0.26 26.46 20.69
CA PRO A 70 -0.90 27.33 20.92
C PRO A 70 -2.00 27.24 19.86
N LEU A 71 -1.71 26.61 18.71
CA LEU A 71 -2.63 26.39 17.60
C LEU A 71 -3.18 24.97 17.58
N ASP A 72 -2.95 24.20 18.66
CA ASP A 72 -3.35 22.80 18.81
C ASP A 72 -2.74 21.86 17.75
N TYR A 73 -1.63 22.27 17.15
CA TYR A 73 -0.82 21.43 16.28
C TYR A 73 0.32 20.78 17.07
N GLU A 74 0.63 19.53 16.74
CA GLU A 74 1.72 18.75 17.28
C GLU A 74 2.64 18.28 16.15
N ILE A 75 3.94 18.20 16.40
CA ILE A 75 4.86 17.50 15.52
C ILE A 75 4.98 16.07 16.03
N ARG A 76 4.58 15.10 15.20
CA ARG A 76 4.70 13.68 15.51
C ARG A 76 5.71 13.01 14.61
N SER A 77 6.24 11.88 15.09
CA SER A 77 7.15 11.06 14.31
C SER A 77 6.73 9.60 14.30
N THR A 78 6.99 8.93 13.17
CA THR A 78 6.77 7.50 13.01
C THR A 78 7.88 6.88 12.15
N LEU A 79 7.95 5.56 12.11
CA LEU A 79 8.84 4.85 11.18
C LEU A 79 8.04 4.43 9.96
N HIS A 80 8.60 4.67 8.78
CA HIS A 80 8.04 4.16 7.55
C HIS A 80 8.01 2.62 7.60
N GLN A 81 6.85 2.01 7.31
CA GLN A 81 6.62 0.57 7.54
C GLN A 81 7.42 -0.35 6.60
N HIS A 82 7.91 0.19 5.47
CA HIS A 82 8.82 -0.48 4.53
C HIS A 82 10.29 -0.13 4.75
N THR A 83 10.67 1.12 4.49
CA THR A 83 12.05 1.61 4.49
C THR A 83 12.66 1.84 5.87
N LYS A 84 11.86 1.85 6.94
CA LYS A 84 12.34 2.11 8.32
C LYS A 84 12.90 3.53 8.55
N HIS A 85 12.81 4.45 7.58
CA HIS A 85 13.18 5.84 7.83
C HIS A 85 12.24 6.50 8.83
N ARG A 86 12.80 7.38 9.67
CA ARG A 86 12.05 8.23 10.59
C ARG A 86 11.43 9.38 9.81
N ILE A 87 10.11 9.50 9.93
CA ILE A 87 9.33 10.55 9.28
C ILE A 87 8.72 11.43 10.36
N TYR A 88 8.77 12.74 10.13
CA TYR A 88 8.14 13.76 10.94
C TYR A 88 7.04 14.45 10.16
N ALA A 89 5.91 14.73 10.81
CA ALA A 89 4.82 15.49 10.22
C ALA A 89 4.12 16.35 11.27
N VAL A 90 3.56 17.46 10.82
CA VAL A 90 2.66 18.29 11.63
C VAL A 90 1.27 17.67 11.58
N VAL A 91 0.73 17.35 12.76
CA VAL A 91 -0.63 16.81 12.93
C VAL A 91 -1.45 17.76 13.77
N ASN A 92 -2.76 17.76 13.55
CA ASN A 92 -3.67 18.52 14.40
C ASN A 92 -4.18 17.64 15.54
N SER A 93 -4.20 18.20 16.75
CA SER A 93 -4.51 17.48 17.98
C SER A 93 -6.00 17.48 18.32
N ILE A 94 -6.79 18.38 17.73
CA ILE A 94 -8.22 18.58 18.07
C ILE A 94 -9.14 18.32 16.88
N SER A 95 -8.78 18.76 15.67
CA SER A 95 -9.69 18.68 14.52
C SER A 95 -9.77 17.27 13.96
N ASP A 96 -10.95 16.85 13.51
CA ASP A 96 -11.07 15.71 12.60
C ASP A 96 -10.22 15.98 11.33
N PRO A 97 -9.19 15.17 11.04
CA PRO A 97 -8.32 15.36 9.87
C PRO A 97 -9.09 15.32 8.54
N LEU A 98 -10.24 14.64 8.49
CA LEU A 98 -11.12 14.67 7.32
C LEU A 98 -11.64 16.10 7.05
N THR A 99 -11.82 16.91 8.10
CA THR A 99 -12.20 18.32 7.98
C THR A 99 -11.09 19.16 7.36
N GLN A 100 -9.81 18.84 7.63
CA GLN A 100 -8.70 19.55 6.97
C GLN A 100 -8.66 19.29 5.47
N MET A 101 -8.79 18.02 5.06
CA MET A 101 -8.88 17.66 3.66
C MET A 101 -10.08 18.33 2.97
N THR A 102 -11.15 18.60 3.72
CA THR A 102 -12.37 19.28 3.23
C THR A 102 -12.14 20.75 2.89
N THR A 103 -11.16 21.42 3.51
CA THR A 103 -10.93 22.86 3.24
C THR A 103 -10.33 23.15 1.88
N THR A 104 -9.58 22.20 1.29
CA THR A 104 -8.92 22.36 -0.02
C THR A 104 -9.62 21.62 -1.14
N ARG A 105 -10.68 20.87 -0.84
CA ARG A 105 -11.34 19.95 -1.78
C ARG A 105 -12.82 20.25 -1.92
N THR A 106 -13.34 19.93 -3.09
CA THR A 106 -14.77 19.96 -3.36
C THR A 106 -15.49 18.82 -2.63
N SER A 107 -16.80 18.96 -2.42
CA SER A 107 -17.59 17.91 -1.77
C SER A 107 -17.56 16.58 -2.53
N GLU A 108 -17.53 16.61 -3.86
CA GLU A 108 -17.46 15.41 -4.71
C GLU A 108 -16.13 14.66 -4.54
N GLU A 109 -15.02 15.40 -4.44
CA GLU A 109 -13.69 14.84 -4.15
C GLU A 109 -13.63 14.23 -2.75
N MET A 110 -14.24 14.88 -1.75
CA MET A 110 -14.32 14.34 -0.39
C MET A 110 -15.13 13.04 -0.33
N PHE A 111 -16.27 12.97 -1.03
CA PHE A 111 -17.02 11.71 -1.15
C PHE A 111 -16.19 10.62 -1.82
N TYR A 112 -15.40 10.96 -2.84
CA TYR A 112 -14.50 10.01 -3.47
C TYR A 112 -13.40 9.52 -2.51
N ILE A 113 -12.76 10.41 -1.76
CA ILE A 113 -11.74 10.04 -0.75
C ILE A 113 -12.34 9.12 0.31
N LYS A 114 -13.55 9.41 0.80
CA LYS A 114 -14.24 8.52 1.73
C LYS A 114 -14.46 7.13 1.12
N ARG A 115 -14.98 7.05 -0.11
CA ARG A 115 -15.15 5.76 -0.82
C ARG A 115 -13.83 5.01 -1.04
N LEU A 116 -12.73 5.74 -1.23
CA LEU A 116 -11.39 5.18 -1.37
C LEU A 116 -10.93 4.55 -0.04
N LEU A 117 -11.10 5.26 1.08
CA LEU A 117 -10.78 4.77 2.42
C LEU A 117 -11.67 3.57 2.80
N ASP A 118 -12.97 3.63 2.52
CA ASP A 118 -13.91 2.52 2.74
C ASP A 118 -13.49 1.29 1.90
N ALA A 119 -13.03 1.50 0.67
CA ALA A 119 -12.51 0.42 -0.15
C ALA A 119 -11.22 -0.19 0.43
N MET A 120 -10.32 0.61 1.01
CA MET A 120 -9.10 0.11 1.66
C MET A 120 -9.39 -0.65 2.96
N PHE A 121 -10.15 -0.05 3.88
CA PHE A 121 -10.30 -0.51 5.27
C PHE A 121 -11.55 -1.34 5.55
N GLU A 122 -12.54 -1.32 4.67
CA GLU A 122 -13.73 -2.18 4.78
C GLU A 122 -13.75 -3.26 3.69
N THR A 123 -13.59 -2.88 2.41
CA THR A 123 -13.69 -3.85 1.30
C THR A 123 -12.44 -4.74 1.20
N ASN A 124 -11.25 -4.15 1.27
CA ASN A 124 -9.97 -4.84 1.10
C ASN A 124 -9.31 -5.22 2.45
N ASN A 125 -10.03 -5.14 3.56
CA ASN A 125 -9.57 -5.55 4.87
C ASN A 125 -10.61 -6.44 5.54
N THR A 126 -10.36 -7.75 5.50
CA THR A 126 -11.23 -8.78 6.05
C THR A 126 -10.41 -9.74 6.90
N LYS A 127 -11.08 -10.52 7.77
CA LYS A 127 -10.45 -11.55 8.62
C LYS A 127 -9.45 -12.46 7.92
N ASN A 128 -9.69 -12.77 6.65
CA ASN A 128 -8.85 -13.69 5.89
C ASN A 128 -7.91 -12.99 4.91
N ARG A 129 -8.10 -11.69 4.67
CA ARG A 129 -7.35 -10.90 3.70
C ARG A 129 -7.26 -9.46 4.19
N GLU A 130 -6.15 -9.14 4.85
CA GLU A 130 -5.86 -7.81 5.42
C GLU A 130 -4.91 -7.05 4.49
N VAL A 131 -5.42 -6.51 3.39
CA VAL A 131 -4.61 -5.82 2.38
C VAL A 131 -4.47 -4.34 2.69
N MET A 132 -5.56 -3.66 3.10
CA MET A 132 -5.55 -2.22 3.42
C MET A 132 -4.90 -1.34 2.33
N ALA A 133 -5.02 -1.80 1.09
CA ALA A 133 -4.48 -1.16 -0.11
C ALA A 133 -5.48 -1.36 -1.24
N ILE A 134 -5.39 -0.53 -2.27
CA ILE A 134 -6.28 -0.58 -3.44
C ILE A 134 -5.47 -0.41 -4.71
N THR A 135 -5.79 -1.17 -5.76
CA THR A 135 -5.12 -0.98 -7.06
C THR A 135 -5.63 0.28 -7.76
N GLY A 136 -4.86 0.85 -8.68
CA GLY A 136 -5.33 1.97 -9.51
C GLY A 136 -6.66 1.69 -10.20
N MET A 137 -6.85 0.48 -10.76
CA MET A 137 -8.12 0.07 -11.37
C MET A 137 -9.29 0.07 -10.38
N GLN A 138 -9.08 -0.45 -9.18
CA GLN A 138 -10.09 -0.47 -8.12
C GLN A 138 -10.41 0.96 -7.65
N ALA A 139 -9.40 1.83 -7.53
CA ALA A 139 -9.59 3.24 -7.17
C ALA A 139 -10.43 3.98 -8.23
N LEU A 140 -10.21 3.71 -9.51
CA LEU A 140 -11.01 4.29 -10.60
C LEU A 140 -12.44 3.74 -10.66
N GLU A 141 -12.67 2.51 -10.22
CA GLU A 141 -14.03 1.96 -10.13
C GLU A 141 -14.87 2.68 -9.07
N LYS A 142 -14.23 3.16 -7.99
CA LYS A 142 -14.89 3.88 -6.88
C LYS A 142 -15.24 5.34 -7.21
N ARG A 143 -15.01 5.80 -8.45
CA ARG A 143 -15.30 7.18 -8.88
C ARG A 143 -16.79 7.51 -8.96
N VAL A 144 -17.64 6.49 -9.21
CA VAL A 144 -19.10 6.65 -9.32
C VAL A 144 -19.79 5.82 -8.25
N THR A 145 -20.85 6.36 -7.65
CA THR A 145 -21.78 5.58 -6.81
C THR A 145 -22.62 4.67 -7.72
N LYS A 146 -22.21 3.40 -7.86
CA LYS A 146 -23.12 2.37 -8.39
C LYS A 146 -24.24 2.23 -7.38
N GLY A 147 -25.47 2.56 -7.77
CA GLY A 147 -26.66 2.68 -6.91
C GLY A 147 -26.93 1.49 -5.99
N SER A 148 -26.20 1.42 -4.86
CA SER A 148 -26.47 0.60 -3.70
C SER A 148 -26.84 1.56 -2.59
N GLY A 149 -28.09 1.46 -2.15
CA GLY A 149 -28.74 2.41 -1.27
C GLY A 149 -28.00 2.66 0.05
N ARG A 150 -28.19 3.89 0.54
CA ARG A 150 -28.47 4.21 1.95
C ARG A 150 -28.21 3.05 2.91
N ARG A 151 -27.08 3.10 3.59
CA ARG A 151 -27.08 2.83 5.03
C ARG A 151 -26.96 4.18 5.70
N ASP A 152 -28.11 4.64 6.17
CA ASP A 152 -28.23 5.73 7.13
C ASP A 152 -27.41 5.36 8.37
N SER A 153 -26.35 6.10 8.62
CA SER A 153 -26.04 6.54 9.97
C SER A 153 -26.53 7.98 10.03
N GLU A 154 -27.79 8.12 10.43
CA GLU A 154 -28.41 9.38 10.78
C GLU A 154 -27.67 9.98 11.98
N GLU A 155 -26.73 10.87 11.72
CA GLU A 155 -26.63 12.16 12.41
C GLU A 155 -25.57 13.01 11.72
N HIS A 156 -25.95 14.26 11.40
CA HIS A 156 -25.13 15.28 10.73
C HIS A 156 -24.76 15.05 9.26
N SER A 157 -25.71 15.32 8.35
CA SER A 157 -25.38 16.22 7.24
C SER A 157 -26.56 16.60 6.35
N GLN A 158 -26.80 17.90 6.24
CA GLN A 158 -27.49 18.52 5.11
C GLN A 158 -26.54 18.58 3.89
N LEU A 159 -26.01 17.43 3.42
CA LEU A 159 -24.93 17.43 2.42
C LEU A 159 -25.41 17.28 0.97
N ALA A 160 -24.63 17.91 0.10
CA ALA A 160 -24.73 17.92 -1.34
C ALA A 160 -24.94 16.51 -1.94
N VAL A 161 -25.71 16.44 -3.03
CA VAL A 161 -25.90 15.21 -3.80
C VAL A 161 -24.55 14.74 -4.34
N ASP A 162 -24.09 13.57 -3.89
CA ASP A 162 -22.89 12.90 -4.41
C ASP A 162 -23.12 12.42 -5.85
N LYS A 163 -22.56 13.15 -6.81
CA LYS A 163 -22.64 12.84 -8.24
C LYS A 163 -21.49 11.96 -8.73
N GLY A 164 -20.54 11.63 -7.85
CA GLY A 164 -19.26 11.03 -8.25
C GLY A 164 -18.33 12.03 -8.94
N VAL A 165 -17.14 11.55 -9.31
CA VAL A 165 -16.11 12.29 -10.04
C VAL A 165 -15.83 11.60 -11.39
N THR A 166 -15.36 12.37 -12.38
CA THR A 166 -14.95 11.79 -13.67
C THR A 166 -13.68 10.95 -13.53
N GLY A 167 -13.34 10.15 -14.54
CA GLY A 167 -12.11 9.35 -14.54
C GLY A 167 -10.85 10.22 -14.42
N GLU A 168 -10.76 11.24 -15.27
CA GLU A 168 -9.65 12.21 -15.27
C GLU A 168 -9.54 12.96 -13.92
N GLN A 169 -10.68 13.36 -13.33
CA GLN A 169 -10.69 13.98 -12.00
C GLN A 169 -10.18 13.02 -10.92
N ALA A 170 -10.57 11.75 -10.97
CA ALA A 170 -10.10 10.74 -10.01
C ALA A 170 -8.59 10.52 -10.12
N GLU A 171 -8.06 10.39 -11.34
CA GLU A 171 -6.61 10.22 -11.58
C GLU A 171 -5.83 11.43 -11.09
N LYS A 172 -6.27 12.64 -11.43
CA LYS A 172 -5.65 13.88 -10.96
C LYS A 172 -5.69 14.00 -9.45
N LEU A 173 -6.79 13.61 -8.81
CA LEU A 173 -6.93 13.64 -7.36
C LEU A 173 -6.01 12.61 -6.69
N LEU A 174 -5.90 11.39 -7.23
CA LEU A 174 -4.98 10.38 -6.72
C LEU A 174 -3.53 10.85 -6.82
N ALA A 175 -3.12 11.41 -7.97
CA ALA A 175 -1.79 11.99 -8.14
C ALA A 175 -1.54 13.15 -7.16
N GLY A 176 -2.54 14.00 -6.93
CA GLY A 176 -2.49 15.08 -5.94
C GLY A 176 -2.31 14.54 -4.51
N LEU A 177 -3.06 13.52 -4.12
CA LEU A 177 -2.94 12.87 -2.81
C LEU A 177 -1.56 12.23 -2.60
N VAL A 178 -0.95 11.67 -3.64
CA VAL A 178 0.43 11.16 -3.56
C VAL A 178 1.42 12.30 -3.41
N LYS A 179 1.29 13.37 -4.21
CA LYS A 179 2.15 14.55 -4.14
C LYS A 179 2.11 15.23 -2.77
N GLU A 180 0.92 15.33 -2.18
CA GLU A 180 0.67 15.89 -0.84
C GLU A 180 1.03 14.94 0.31
N LYS A 181 1.53 13.73 -0.02
CA LYS A 181 1.91 12.69 0.95
C LYS A 181 0.73 12.23 1.82
N TRP A 182 -0.47 12.14 1.26
CA TRP A 182 -1.61 11.43 1.86
C TRP A 182 -1.63 9.95 1.47
N LEU A 183 -1.21 9.66 0.25
CA LEU A 183 -1.10 8.31 -0.28
C LEU A 183 0.33 8.02 -0.73
N GLU A 184 0.66 6.73 -0.75
CA GLU A 184 1.85 6.21 -1.40
C GLU A 184 1.41 5.25 -2.51
N HIS A 185 2.14 5.29 -3.63
CA HIS A 185 1.94 4.40 -4.76
C HIS A 185 3.09 3.41 -4.83
N SER A 186 2.79 2.13 -4.62
CA SER A 186 3.74 1.02 -4.71
C SER A 186 4.11 0.76 -6.16
N ARG A 187 5.34 0.25 -6.40
CA ARG A 187 5.80 -0.26 -7.72
C ARG A 187 4.82 -1.30 -8.31
N ASN A 188 4.10 -2.01 -7.47
CA ASN A 188 3.11 -3.01 -7.88
C ASN A 188 1.71 -2.42 -8.19
N GLY A 189 1.57 -1.09 -8.28
CA GLY A 189 0.33 -0.42 -8.69
C GLY A 189 -0.74 -0.27 -7.61
N TYR A 190 -0.32 -0.33 -6.33
CA TYR A 190 -1.22 -0.18 -5.18
C TYR A 190 -1.07 1.18 -4.53
N TYR A 191 -2.22 1.78 -4.19
CA TYR A 191 -2.31 2.92 -3.29
C TYR A 191 -2.49 2.45 -1.85
N THR A 192 -1.72 3.04 -0.94
CA THR A 192 -1.81 2.85 0.52
C THR A 192 -1.77 4.21 1.22
N LEU A 193 -2.22 4.29 2.47
CA LEU A 193 -2.02 5.50 3.27
C LEU A 193 -0.54 5.68 3.59
N SER A 194 -0.05 6.90 3.39
CA SER A 194 1.30 7.29 3.79
C SER A 194 1.48 7.29 5.31
N PRO A 195 2.72 7.33 5.82
CA PRO A 195 3.01 7.51 7.23
C PRO A 195 2.38 8.78 7.83
N ARG A 196 2.43 9.91 7.12
CA ARG A 196 1.71 11.13 7.51
C ARG A 196 0.22 10.88 7.70
N ALA A 197 -0.43 10.29 6.70
CA ALA A 197 -1.87 10.04 6.75
C ALA A 197 -2.25 9.11 7.91
N LEU A 198 -1.42 8.09 8.20
CA LEU A 198 -1.64 7.20 9.34
C LEU A 198 -1.47 7.89 10.70
N MET A 199 -0.54 8.83 10.82
CA MET A 199 -0.37 9.64 12.04
C MET A 199 -1.54 10.60 12.24
N GLU A 200 -1.93 11.28 11.16
CA GLU A 200 -2.96 12.32 11.20
C GLU A 200 -4.36 11.70 11.38
N LEU A 201 -4.73 10.72 10.56
CA LEU A 201 -6.03 10.04 10.58
C LEU A 201 -6.16 8.99 11.67
N ARG A 202 -5.19 8.86 12.58
CA ARG A 202 -5.12 7.75 13.55
C ARG A 202 -6.42 7.56 14.31
N SER A 203 -6.90 8.61 14.98
CA SER A 203 -8.13 8.55 15.79
C SER A 203 -9.35 8.32 14.92
N TRP A 204 -9.48 9.09 13.83
CA TRP A 204 -10.59 8.98 12.90
C TRP A 204 -10.74 7.57 12.29
N LEU A 205 -9.63 6.93 11.89
CA LEU A 205 -9.65 5.57 11.34
C LEU A 205 -10.19 4.56 12.37
N VAL A 206 -9.79 4.72 13.63
CA VAL A 206 -10.24 3.83 14.71
C VAL A 206 -11.73 4.02 14.94
N ASP A 207 -12.17 5.27 15.11
CA ASP A 207 -13.58 5.58 15.36
C ASP A 207 -14.44 5.10 14.17
N ALA A 208 -14.07 5.46 12.94
CA ALA A 208 -14.85 5.14 11.74
C ALA A 208 -14.95 3.63 11.42
N TYR A 209 -13.95 2.82 11.77
CA TYR A 209 -13.87 1.42 11.31
C TYR A 209 -13.86 0.37 12.43
N ASN A 210 -13.63 0.77 13.68
CA ASN A 210 -13.65 -0.11 14.86
C ASN A 210 -14.80 0.17 15.82
N GLU A 211 -15.74 1.07 15.49
CA GLU A 211 -16.98 1.24 16.24
C GLU A 211 -17.70 -0.10 16.48
N GLU A 212 -18.21 -0.28 17.70
CA GLU A 212 -18.89 -1.51 18.14
C GLU A 212 -20.14 -1.75 17.30
N THR A 213 -20.12 -2.79 16.47
CA THR A 213 -21.35 -3.30 15.86
C THR A 213 -22.15 -4.05 16.92
N ASP A 214 -23.44 -3.75 17.04
CA ASP A 214 -24.44 -4.31 17.99
C ASP A 214 -24.54 -5.87 17.96
N ASP A 215 -23.87 -6.51 17.01
CA ASP A 215 -23.71 -7.95 16.89
C ASP A 215 -22.52 -8.43 17.77
N GLY A 216 -22.76 -8.51 19.08
CA GLY A 216 -21.77 -8.79 20.14
C GLY A 216 -21.06 -10.16 20.14
N ASP A 217 -20.52 -10.61 19.00
CA ASP A 217 -19.82 -11.90 18.87
C ASP A 217 -18.52 -11.85 18.06
N ASP A 218 -17.98 -10.66 17.73
CA ASP A 218 -16.75 -10.58 16.96
C ASP A 218 -15.74 -9.56 17.50
N ASP A 219 -14.81 -10.04 18.34
CA ASP A 219 -13.63 -9.29 18.82
C ASP A 219 -12.69 -8.82 17.67
N TRP A 220 -13.03 -9.08 16.41
CA TRP A 220 -12.18 -8.72 15.26
C TRP A 220 -12.32 -7.25 14.91
N GLN A 221 -11.23 -6.51 15.09
CA GLN A 221 -11.12 -5.09 14.75
C GLN A 221 -10.60 -4.90 13.33
N ARG A 222 -11.06 -3.88 12.59
CA ARG A 222 -10.52 -3.56 11.26
C ARG A 222 -9.14 -2.94 11.36
N ILE A 223 -9.02 -1.85 12.11
CA ILE A 223 -7.76 -1.16 12.39
C ILE A 223 -7.08 -1.86 13.56
N LYS A 224 -5.84 -2.30 13.35
CA LYS A 224 -5.06 -3.05 14.32
C LYS A 224 -3.72 -2.36 14.56
N PHE A 225 -3.20 -2.54 15.77
CA PHE A 225 -1.94 -1.93 16.19
C PHE A 225 -0.84 -2.97 16.30
N CYS A 226 0.39 -2.51 16.06
CA CYS A 226 1.59 -3.31 16.22
C CYS A 226 1.81 -3.58 17.70
N GLU A 227 2.06 -4.83 18.07
CA GLU A 227 2.26 -5.17 19.46
C GLU A 227 3.55 -4.59 20.05
N ALA A 228 4.52 -4.24 19.19
CA ALA A 228 5.80 -3.66 19.59
C ALA A 228 5.76 -2.13 19.73
N CYS A 229 5.36 -1.40 18.69
CA CYS A 229 5.41 0.06 18.67
C CYS A 229 4.05 0.74 18.92
N LYS A 230 2.95 -0.02 18.98
CA LYS A 230 1.57 0.49 19.18
C LYS A 230 1.07 1.43 18.07
N GLU A 231 1.76 1.47 16.94
CA GLU A 231 1.32 2.16 15.72
C GLU A 231 0.41 1.28 14.84
N ILE A 232 -0.43 1.92 14.01
CA ILE A 232 -1.31 1.23 13.07
C ILE A 232 -0.47 0.37 12.12
N VAL A 233 -0.89 -0.89 11.92
CA VAL A 233 -0.24 -1.81 10.97
C VAL A 233 -1.03 -1.87 9.69
N THR A 234 -0.46 -1.31 8.62
CA THR A 234 -0.95 -1.51 7.24
C THR A 234 -0.09 -2.51 6.48
N VAL A 235 1.18 -2.69 6.90
CA VAL A 235 2.10 -3.66 6.31
C VAL A 235 2.88 -4.40 7.39
N GLY A 236 2.93 -5.72 7.29
CA GLY A 236 3.64 -6.53 8.26
C GLY A 236 3.21 -7.99 8.29
N LEU A 237 3.14 -8.52 9.50
CA LEU A 237 2.81 -9.89 9.79
C LEU A 237 1.64 -9.98 10.78
N ARG A 238 0.86 -11.05 10.64
CA ARG A 238 -0.25 -11.37 11.51
C ARG A 238 -0.11 -12.72 12.17
N CYS A 239 -0.85 -12.90 13.26
CA CYS A 239 -0.95 -14.20 13.91
C CYS A 239 -1.52 -15.26 12.95
N ALA A 240 -1.08 -16.51 13.11
CA ALA A 240 -1.64 -17.67 12.43
C ALA A 240 -3.07 -18.05 12.89
N ASN A 241 -3.58 -17.40 13.94
CA ASN A 241 -4.99 -17.45 14.30
C ASN A 241 -5.72 -16.25 13.67
N SER A 242 -6.70 -16.51 12.80
CA SER A 242 -7.47 -15.46 12.10
C SER A 242 -8.27 -14.56 13.03
N ASN A 243 -8.68 -15.08 14.19
CA ASN A 243 -9.46 -14.34 15.18
C ASN A 243 -8.56 -13.58 16.18
N CYS A 244 -7.24 -13.76 16.10
CA CYS A 244 -6.31 -13.03 16.94
C CYS A 244 -5.97 -11.68 16.30
N ASN A 245 -6.00 -10.60 17.07
CA ASN A 245 -5.71 -9.24 16.59
C ASN A 245 -4.22 -8.86 16.65
N VAL A 246 -3.34 -9.74 17.16
CA VAL A 246 -1.90 -9.42 17.25
C VAL A 246 -1.29 -9.25 15.87
N ARG A 247 -0.74 -8.06 15.61
CA ARG A 247 0.00 -7.70 14.41
C ARG A 247 1.39 -7.18 14.78
N LEU A 248 2.33 -7.32 13.85
CA LEU A 248 3.68 -6.78 13.97
C LEU A 248 4.08 -6.19 12.62
N HIS A 249 4.65 -4.98 12.60
CA HIS A 249 5.33 -4.49 11.40
C HIS A 249 6.56 -5.35 11.10
N ASN A 250 6.96 -5.44 9.83
CA ASN A 250 8.19 -6.14 9.44
C ASN A 250 9.41 -5.57 10.17
N ILE A 251 9.49 -4.23 10.25
CA ILE A 251 10.57 -3.51 10.93
C ILE A 251 10.60 -3.74 12.45
N CYS A 252 9.49 -4.18 13.06
CA CYS A 252 9.38 -4.42 14.49
C CYS A 252 9.58 -5.90 14.86
N GLU A 253 9.39 -6.82 13.92
CA GLU A 253 9.36 -8.26 14.20
C GLU A 253 10.65 -8.75 14.89
N THR A 254 11.81 -8.43 14.32
CA THR A 254 13.10 -8.91 14.81
C THR A 254 13.36 -8.46 16.25
N ALA A 255 13.22 -7.16 16.52
CA ALA A 255 13.42 -6.60 17.84
C ALA A 255 12.41 -7.16 18.87
N PHE A 256 11.14 -7.31 18.45
CA PHE A 256 10.10 -7.86 19.30
C PHE A 256 10.42 -9.30 19.73
N TRP A 257 10.78 -10.19 18.79
CA TRP A 257 11.05 -11.58 19.13
C TRP A 257 12.38 -11.79 19.83
N ASN A 258 13.39 -10.95 19.58
CA ASN A 258 14.65 -11.00 20.33
C ASN A 258 14.45 -10.70 21.82
N SER A 259 13.41 -9.92 22.16
CA SER A 259 13.04 -9.64 23.56
C SER A 259 12.24 -10.76 24.26
N LYS A 260 11.83 -11.80 23.52
CA LYS A 260 10.93 -12.85 24.02
C LYS A 260 11.64 -14.21 24.11
N PRO A 261 11.29 -15.04 25.12
CA PRO A 261 11.90 -16.35 25.29
C PRO A 261 11.48 -17.36 24.22
N SER A 262 10.34 -17.15 23.56
CA SER A 262 9.81 -18.03 22.52
C SER A 262 9.02 -17.26 21.48
N LYS A 263 9.06 -17.72 20.22
CA LYS A 263 8.26 -17.20 19.11
C LYS A 263 6.82 -17.72 19.14
N GLN A 264 6.09 -17.32 20.19
CA GLN A 264 4.67 -17.62 20.37
C GLN A 264 3.88 -16.32 20.50
N CYS A 265 2.70 -16.29 19.87
CA CYS A 265 1.81 -15.13 19.95
C CYS A 265 1.47 -14.82 21.42
N PRO A 266 1.64 -13.57 21.90
CA PRO A 266 1.44 -13.23 23.31
C PRO A 266 -0.03 -13.36 23.78
N THR A 267 -1.00 -13.31 22.86
CA THR A 267 -2.43 -13.37 23.20
C THR A 267 -3.00 -14.79 23.10
N CYS A 268 -2.68 -15.52 22.03
CA CYS A 268 -3.28 -16.85 21.79
C CYS A 268 -2.30 -18.03 21.89
N ASN A 269 -1.03 -17.78 22.25
CA ASN A 269 0.05 -18.77 22.41
C ASN A 269 0.36 -19.65 21.17
N LYS A 270 -0.24 -19.34 20.01
CA LYS A 270 0.05 -20.05 18.77
C LYS A 270 1.47 -19.74 18.29
N VAL A 271 2.14 -20.74 17.74
CA VAL A 271 3.48 -20.59 17.16
C VAL A 271 3.47 -19.55 16.05
N TRP A 272 4.43 -18.63 16.09
CA TRP A 272 4.57 -17.58 15.08
C TRP A 272 5.45 -18.06 13.94
N GLU A 273 4.83 -18.44 12.82
CA GLU A 273 5.54 -18.96 11.65
C GLU A 273 6.08 -17.87 10.71
N GLY A 274 5.62 -16.61 10.85
CA GLY A 274 6.02 -15.51 9.95
C GLY A 274 5.51 -15.62 8.51
N LYS A 275 4.55 -16.52 8.24
CA LYS A 275 4.02 -16.78 6.87
C LYS A 275 2.68 -16.12 6.57
N GLN A 276 2.14 -15.35 7.52
CA GLN A 276 0.86 -14.68 7.41
C GLN A 276 1.13 -13.19 7.35
N TYR A 277 0.84 -12.60 6.20
CA TYR A 277 1.18 -11.23 5.91
C TYR A 277 0.00 -10.29 6.15
N VAL A 278 0.33 -9.01 6.28
CA VAL A 278 -0.57 -7.87 6.25
C VAL A 278 -0.06 -6.92 5.17
N GLY A 279 -0.98 -6.30 4.44
CA GLY A 279 -0.64 -5.40 3.34
C GLY A 279 -0.65 -6.10 1.99
N GLU A 280 0.01 -5.47 1.02
CA GLU A 280 0.09 -5.92 -0.36
C GLU A 280 0.64 -7.36 -0.52
N LYS A 281 1.59 -7.75 0.34
CA LYS A 281 2.21 -9.10 0.35
C LYS A 281 1.21 -10.24 0.56
N VAL A 282 0.00 -9.96 1.05
CA VAL A 282 -1.08 -10.95 1.10
C VAL A 282 -1.45 -11.42 -0.30
N ILE A 283 -1.51 -10.52 -1.27
CA ILE A 283 -1.95 -10.85 -2.64
C ILE A 283 -0.83 -11.61 -3.35
N THR A 284 0.39 -11.08 -3.35
CA THR A 284 1.53 -11.71 -4.04
C THR A 284 1.81 -13.11 -3.50
N SER A 285 1.69 -13.33 -2.17
CA SER A 285 1.86 -14.66 -1.58
C SER A 285 0.71 -15.63 -1.90
N LEU A 286 -0.53 -15.15 -2.07
CA LEU A 286 -1.66 -15.97 -2.52
C LEU A 286 -1.50 -16.34 -4.00
N GLU A 287 -1.12 -15.40 -4.84
CA GLU A 287 -0.87 -15.61 -6.28
C GLU A 287 0.27 -16.61 -6.50
N ALA A 288 1.37 -16.48 -5.76
CA ALA A 288 2.47 -17.44 -5.77
C ALA A 288 1.99 -18.86 -5.42
N LYS A 289 1.21 -19.01 -4.33
CA LYS A 289 0.62 -20.30 -3.94
C LYS A 289 -0.32 -20.87 -5.01
N MET A 290 -1.11 -20.02 -5.68
CA MET A 290 -1.98 -20.46 -6.78
C MET A 290 -1.18 -20.91 -8.00
N ARG A 291 -0.10 -20.20 -8.35
CA ARG A 291 0.81 -20.57 -9.44
C ARG A 291 1.48 -21.91 -9.18
N ASP A 292 1.94 -22.15 -7.96
CA ASP A 292 2.52 -23.43 -7.56
C ASP A 292 1.51 -24.56 -7.60
N LYS A 293 0.27 -24.32 -7.14
CA LYS A 293 -0.81 -25.32 -7.24
C LYS A 293 -1.17 -25.67 -8.69
N ARG A 294 -1.12 -24.70 -9.60
CA ARG A 294 -1.31 -24.94 -11.06
C ARG A 294 -0.17 -25.76 -11.64
N ARG A 295 1.09 -25.49 -11.24
CA ARG A 295 2.26 -26.28 -11.66
C ARG A 295 2.22 -27.71 -11.11
N SER A 296 1.91 -27.89 -9.83
CA SER A 296 1.81 -29.22 -9.21
C SER A 296 0.60 -30.02 -9.71
N GLY A 297 -0.52 -29.36 -9.99
CA GLY A 297 -1.71 -29.98 -10.60
C GLY A 297 -1.45 -30.44 -12.04
N GLY A 298 -0.72 -29.65 -12.82
CA GLY A 298 -0.26 -30.04 -14.16
C GLY A 298 0.72 -31.21 -14.14
N ALA A 299 1.63 -31.25 -13.16
CA ALA A 299 2.55 -32.37 -12.97
C ALA A 299 1.83 -33.66 -12.53
N ALA A 300 0.81 -33.57 -11.66
CA ALA A 300 -0.02 -34.70 -11.26
C ALA A 300 -0.87 -35.23 -12.43
N ALA A 301 -1.45 -34.34 -13.25
CA ALA A 301 -2.18 -34.72 -14.45
C ALA A 301 -1.27 -35.36 -15.52
N ALA A 302 -0.05 -34.83 -15.70
CA ALA A 302 0.94 -35.42 -16.59
C ALA A 302 1.45 -36.79 -16.09
N ALA A 303 1.63 -36.95 -14.77
CA ALA A 303 1.98 -38.23 -14.17
C ALA A 303 0.85 -39.27 -14.26
N ALA A 304 -0.41 -38.85 -14.17
CA ALA A 304 -1.56 -39.71 -14.38
C ALA A 304 -1.70 -40.15 -15.86
N ALA A 305 -1.50 -39.22 -16.81
CA ALA A 305 -1.50 -39.52 -18.25
C ALA A 305 -0.34 -40.42 -18.67
N LYS A 306 0.81 -40.34 -17.97
CA LYS A 306 1.96 -41.23 -18.20
C LYS A 306 1.75 -42.64 -17.62
N ARG A 307 0.96 -42.77 -16.54
CA ARG A 307 0.55 -44.08 -15.99
C ARG A 307 -0.55 -44.75 -16.83
N SER A 308 -1.45 -43.99 -17.44
CA SER A 308 -2.46 -44.55 -18.35
C SER A 308 -1.85 -45.02 -19.67
N ARG A 309 -0.78 -44.38 -20.16
CA ARG A 309 -0.05 -44.82 -21.36
C ARG A 309 0.89 -46.01 -21.15
N ALA A 310 1.22 -46.36 -19.90
CA ALA A 310 2.06 -47.51 -19.57
C ALA A 310 1.25 -48.78 -19.26
N ALA A 311 -0.08 -48.74 -19.39
CA ALA A 311 -0.98 -49.87 -19.16
C ALA A 311 -1.63 -50.40 -20.46
N ASP A 312 -1.22 -49.89 -21.63
CA ASP A 312 -1.75 -50.22 -22.97
C ASP A 312 -0.65 -50.82 -23.89
N GLU A 313 0.42 -51.40 -23.33
CA GLU A 313 1.53 -52.01 -24.12
C GLU A 313 1.74 -53.52 -23.88
N ASP A 314 0.83 -54.21 -23.19
CA ASP A 314 0.84 -55.68 -23.11
C ASP A 314 -0.59 -56.21 -23.36
N GLU A 315 -0.93 -56.45 -24.62
CA GLU A 315 -1.78 -57.56 -25.13
C GLU A 315 -2.15 -57.29 -26.61
N ASP A 316 -1.34 -57.80 -27.52
CA ASP A 316 -1.76 -58.06 -28.91
C ASP A 316 -1.64 -59.58 -29.17
N GLU A 317 -2.77 -60.21 -29.51
CA GLU A 317 -3.00 -61.14 -30.65
C GLU A 317 -4.09 -62.18 -30.33
N GLU A 318 -5.26 -62.07 -30.99
CA GLU A 318 -5.79 -63.05 -31.98
C GLU A 318 -7.28 -62.82 -32.34
N GLU A 319 -7.49 -62.50 -33.62
CA GLU A 319 -8.48 -62.98 -34.61
C GLU A 319 -10.02 -63.11 -34.39
N GLN A 320 -10.72 -62.48 -35.37
CA GLN A 320 -11.86 -62.95 -36.21
C GLN A 320 -13.36 -62.85 -35.77
N GLN A 321 -14.08 -62.07 -36.59
CA GLN A 321 -15.42 -62.27 -37.22
C GLN A 321 -16.67 -62.60 -36.36
N ASP A 322 -17.71 -61.74 -36.40
CA ASP A 322 -18.93 -61.91 -37.24
C ASP A 322 -20.01 -60.84 -36.93
N SER A 323 -20.80 -60.59 -37.96
CA SER A 323 -21.90 -59.68 -38.24
C SER A 323 -23.11 -59.64 -37.28
N GLY A 324 -23.82 -58.51 -37.30
CA GLY A 324 -25.08 -58.34 -36.58
C GLY A 324 -25.80 -57.00 -36.81
N ASN A 325 -26.33 -56.81 -38.02
CA ASN A 325 -27.11 -55.66 -38.50
C ASN A 325 -28.39 -55.36 -37.68
N ARG A 326 -28.65 -54.08 -37.31
CA ARG A 326 -30.04 -53.57 -37.17
C ARG A 326 -30.17 -52.04 -37.34
N LYS A 327 -30.71 -51.68 -38.51
CA LYS A 327 -31.30 -50.41 -38.97
C LYS A 327 -32.20 -49.70 -37.93
N ARG A 328 -32.20 -48.35 -37.90
CA ARG A 328 -33.22 -47.48 -38.55
C ARG A 328 -33.05 -45.97 -38.25
N ASN A 329 -32.98 -45.23 -39.36
CA ASN A 329 -33.60 -43.92 -39.70
C ASN A 329 -33.15 -42.59 -39.04
N ARG A 330 -32.44 -41.81 -39.87
CA ARG A 330 -32.62 -40.35 -40.11
C ARG A 330 -33.89 -40.08 -40.96
N PRO A 331 -34.33 -38.82 -41.10
CA PRO A 331 -33.95 -37.98 -42.27
C PRO A 331 -33.47 -36.58 -41.81
N GLY A 332 -32.44 -35.93 -42.40
CA GLY A 332 -32.30 -35.44 -43.79
C GLY A 332 -32.80 -33.97 -43.81
N VAL A 333 -32.24 -32.95 -44.47
CA VAL A 333 -31.18 -32.66 -45.47
C VAL A 333 -31.13 -31.09 -45.52
N ASP A 334 -30.11 -30.35 -45.94
CA ASP A 334 -29.52 -30.23 -47.28
C ASP A 334 -28.21 -29.39 -47.24
N ALA A 335 -27.35 -29.66 -48.23
CA ALA A 335 -26.15 -28.93 -48.65
C ALA A 335 -26.54 -27.62 -49.41
N ASP A 336 -25.69 -26.65 -49.73
CA ASP A 336 -24.44 -26.75 -50.48
C ASP A 336 -23.62 -25.43 -50.48
N GLU A 337 -22.33 -25.62 -50.75
CA GLU A 337 -21.36 -24.76 -51.47
C GLU A 337 -20.96 -23.34 -51.01
N GLN A 338 -19.69 -23.28 -50.59
CA GLN A 338 -18.71 -22.18 -50.68
C GLN A 338 -18.21 -21.99 -52.15
N PRO A 339 -17.46 -20.92 -52.56
CA PRO A 339 -16.26 -20.45 -51.85
C PRO A 339 -15.75 -19.00 -52.04
N SER A 340 -14.67 -18.70 -51.30
CA SER A 340 -13.54 -17.78 -51.61
C SER A 340 -13.61 -16.33 -51.09
N GLY A 341 -12.57 -15.92 -50.35
CA GLY A 341 -12.33 -14.52 -49.99
C GLY A 341 -11.25 -14.31 -48.93
N ASP A 342 -10.00 -14.65 -49.27
CA ASP A 342 -8.78 -14.38 -48.50
C ASP A 342 -8.56 -12.86 -48.30
N ARG A 343 -8.48 -12.40 -47.04
CA ARG A 343 -7.95 -11.08 -46.68
C ARG A 343 -7.13 -11.15 -45.39
N ARG A 344 -5.85 -11.47 -45.55
CA ARG A 344 -4.75 -11.01 -44.69
C ARG A 344 -4.87 -9.51 -44.41
N ARG A 345 -4.82 -9.09 -43.14
CA ARG A 345 -4.53 -7.71 -42.76
C ARG A 345 -3.28 -7.68 -41.89
N SER A 346 -2.25 -7.08 -42.47
CA SER A 346 -0.92 -6.82 -41.92
C SER A 346 -1.02 -5.97 -40.64
N ARG A 347 -0.26 -6.36 -39.61
CA ARG A 347 0.07 -5.54 -38.43
C ARG A 347 1.28 -4.69 -38.81
N GLN A 348 1.09 -3.37 -38.91
CA GLN A 348 2.16 -2.40 -39.05
C GLN A 348 2.57 -1.97 -37.63
N LYS A 349 3.85 -2.18 -37.31
CA LYS A 349 4.51 -1.81 -36.05
C LYS A 349 5.11 -0.41 -36.27
N THR A 350 4.78 0.54 -35.41
CA THR A 350 5.48 1.84 -35.27
C THR A 350 6.48 1.68 -34.11
N PRO A 351 7.77 2.00 -34.27
CA PRO A 351 8.76 1.92 -33.20
C PRO A 351 9.32 3.32 -32.90
N GLU A 352 8.77 4.08 -31.96
CA GLU A 352 9.37 5.36 -31.51
C GLU A 352 9.00 5.73 -30.05
N GLU A 353 8.51 4.79 -29.21
CA GLU A 353 8.17 5.09 -27.80
C GLU A 353 8.83 4.13 -26.79
N ASP A 354 9.67 3.19 -27.25
CA ASP A 354 10.34 2.18 -26.40
C ASP A 354 11.81 2.55 -26.07
N GLU A 355 12.41 3.58 -26.70
CA GLU A 355 13.82 3.95 -26.46
C GLU A 355 14.02 4.90 -25.26
N GLU A 356 13.04 5.76 -24.93
CA GLU A 356 13.16 6.67 -23.76
C GLU A 356 13.01 5.94 -22.41
N GLY A 357 12.39 4.76 -22.39
CA GLY A 357 12.25 3.95 -21.17
C GLY A 357 13.45 3.03 -20.91
N GLU A 358 14.20 2.65 -21.95
CA GLU A 358 15.43 1.86 -21.80
C GLU A 358 16.60 2.74 -21.31
N GLU A 359 16.65 4.03 -21.69
CA GLU A 359 17.66 4.97 -21.19
C GLU A 359 17.47 5.33 -19.70
N GLU A 360 16.23 5.43 -19.19
CA GLU A 360 15.97 5.64 -17.75
C GLU A 360 16.25 4.38 -16.91
N GLU A 361 16.09 3.17 -17.47
CA GLU A 361 16.41 1.91 -16.79
C GLU A 361 17.93 1.67 -16.70
N GLU A 362 18.72 2.08 -17.71
CA GLU A 362 20.20 1.99 -17.66
C GLU A 362 20.84 3.01 -16.69
N GLU A 363 20.28 4.22 -16.55
CA GLU A 363 20.78 5.20 -15.57
C GLU A 363 20.50 4.79 -14.10
N GLU A 364 19.36 4.14 -13.80
CA GLU A 364 19.07 3.64 -12.44
C GLU A 364 19.92 2.42 -12.05
N GLU A 365 20.28 1.53 -13.00
CA GLU A 365 21.18 0.39 -12.74
C GLU A 365 22.63 0.83 -12.51
N GLU A 366 23.12 1.87 -13.21
CA GLU A 366 24.47 2.41 -12.98
C GLU A 366 24.60 3.15 -11.63
N GLU A 367 23.52 3.76 -11.11
CA GLU A 367 23.49 4.36 -9.76
C GLU A 367 23.49 3.29 -8.64
N GLU A 368 22.73 2.18 -8.79
CA GLU A 368 22.74 1.09 -7.81
C GLU A 368 24.10 0.35 -7.75
N GLU A 369 24.78 0.14 -8.89
CA GLU A 369 26.11 -0.49 -8.91
C GLU A 369 27.20 0.42 -8.29
N GLY A 370 27.07 1.74 -8.42
CA GLY A 370 27.98 2.72 -7.80
C GLY A 370 27.88 2.78 -6.27
N GLU A 371 26.66 2.65 -5.72
CA GLU A 371 26.42 2.64 -4.27
C GLU A 371 26.90 1.33 -3.61
N GLU A 372 26.77 0.18 -4.29
CA GLU A 372 27.29 -1.10 -3.79
C GLU A 372 28.84 -1.12 -3.74
N GLU A 373 29.52 -0.49 -4.71
CA GLU A 373 30.99 -0.38 -4.71
C GLU A 373 31.55 0.60 -3.65
N GLU A 374 30.79 1.63 -3.26
CA GLU A 374 31.15 2.52 -2.14
C GLU A 374 30.93 1.85 -0.78
N GLU A 375 29.86 1.08 -0.59
CA GLU A 375 29.64 0.30 0.64
C GLU A 375 30.70 -0.79 0.85
N GLU A 376 31.14 -1.48 -0.22
CA GLU A 376 32.23 -2.47 -0.12
C GLU A 376 33.61 -1.83 0.20
N GLN A 377 33.82 -0.56 -0.18
CA GLN A 377 35.05 0.17 0.14
C GLN A 377 35.07 0.70 1.58
N GLU A 378 33.92 1.11 2.13
CA GLU A 378 33.81 1.53 3.53
C GLU A 378 33.90 0.35 4.53
N GLU A 379 33.53 -0.88 4.12
CA GLU A 379 33.71 -2.08 4.96
C GLU A 379 35.16 -2.63 4.95
N ALA A 380 36.02 -2.13 4.06
CA ALA A 380 37.40 -2.59 3.87
C ALA A 380 38.48 -1.72 4.55
N GLU A 381 38.13 -0.55 5.09
CA GLU A 381 39.00 0.33 5.92
C GLU A 381 38.72 0.20 7.42
#